data_AF-A0A3M1NZC9-F1
#
_entry.id   AF-A0A3M1NZC9-F1
#
_cell.length_a   1.000
_cell.length_b   1.000
_cell.length_c   1.000
_cell.angle_alpha   90.00
_cell.angle_beta   90.00
_cell.angle_gamma   90.00
#
_symmetry.space_group_name_H-M   'P 1'
#
loop_
_entity.id
_entity.type
_entity.pdbx_description
1 polymer ?
#
loop_
_entity_poly.entity_id
_entity_poly.type
_entity_poly.pdbx_seq_one_letter_code
_entity_poly.pdbx_strand_id
1 'polypeptide(L)' 'MIRDRAAWDAFEARWQTHNYLTLEERFRLQDELIALARALGAWPPEDPLAGLETDIHLARKLHAASRPSAP' A
#
# COMPACT_ATOMS: atom_id res chain seq x y z
N MET A 1 -10.19 -19.99 1.27
CA MET A 1 -8.89 -20.67 1.11
C MET A 1 -8.75 -21.05 -0.36
N ILE A 2 -7.77 -20.49 -1.08
CA ILE A 2 -7.59 -20.81 -2.50
C ILE A 2 -6.91 -22.18 -2.59
N ARG A 3 -7.57 -23.12 -3.26
CA ARG A 3 -7.16 -24.54 -3.33
C ARG A 3 -5.92 -24.77 -4.19
N ASP A 4 -5.68 -23.90 -5.17
CA ASP A 4 -4.55 -23.98 -6.08
C ASP A 4 -3.78 -22.66 -6.06
N ARG A 5 -2.66 -22.67 -5.34
CA ARG A 5 -1.81 -21.49 -5.18
C ARG A 5 -1.07 -21.15 -6.47
N ALA A 6 -0.66 -22.15 -7.25
CA ALA A 6 0.08 -21.91 -8.49
C ALA A 6 -0.82 -21.29 -9.56
N ALA A 7 -2.06 -21.76 -9.68
CA ALA A 7 -3.04 -21.15 -10.57
C ALA A 7 -3.38 -19.71 -10.15
N TRP A 8 -3.45 -19.44 -8.84
CA TRP A 8 -3.65 -18.10 -8.32
C TRP A 8 -2.50 -17.16 -8.65
N ASP A 9 -1.27 -17.57 -8.36
CA ASP A 9 -0.09 -16.73 -8.60
C ASP A 9 0.08 -16.44 -10.10
N ALA A 10 -0.21 -17.43 -10.97
CA ALA A 10 -0.20 -17.25 -12.42
C ALA A 10 -1.30 -16.29 -12.92
N PHE A 11 -2.50 -16.37 -12.34
CA PHE A 11 -3.59 -15.44 -12.62
C PHE A 11 -3.22 -14.02 -12.18
N GLU A 12 -2.69 -13.86 -10.97
CA GLU A 12 -2.34 -12.58 -10.38
C GLU A 12 -1.23 -11.89 -11.17
N ALA A 13 -0.18 -12.62 -11.56
CA ALA A 13 0.89 -12.10 -12.41
C ALA A 13 0.37 -11.62 -13.78
N ARG A 14 -0.54 -12.37 -14.40
CA ARG A 14 -1.17 -12.00 -15.68
C ARG A 14 -2.12 -10.80 -15.51
N TRP A 15 -2.85 -10.75 -14.41
CA TRP A 15 -3.78 -9.68 -14.11
C TRP A 15 -3.05 -8.35 -13.88
N GLN A 16 -1.96 -8.38 -13.09
CA GLN A 16 -1.14 -7.22 -12.82
C GLN A 16 -0.52 -6.62 -14.08
N THR A 17 -0.09 -7.44 -15.04
CA THR A 17 0.48 -6.96 -16.31
C THR A 17 -0.54 -6.25 -17.22
N HIS A 18 -1.82 -6.64 -17.17
CA HIS A 18 -2.84 -6.14 -18.09
C HIS A 18 -3.78 -5.10 -17.48
N ASN A 19 -3.75 -4.90 -16.16
CA ASN A 19 -4.66 -3.98 -15.44
C ASN A 19 -3.87 -2.84 -14.78
N TYR A 20 -3.05 -2.15 -15.55
CA TYR A 20 -2.44 -0.91 -15.08
C TYR A 20 -3.39 0.26 -15.29
N LEU A 21 -3.87 0.84 -14.19
CA LEU A 21 -4.49 2.16 -14.22
C LEU A 21 -3.44 3.20 -14.59
N THR A 22 -3.83 4.12 -15.49
CA THR A 22 -3.10 5.37 -15.74
C THR A 22 -3.00 6.20 -14.46
N LEU A 23 -2.08 7.17 -14.43
CA LEU A 23 -1.94 8.05 -13.27
C LEU A 23 -3.23 8.81 -12.94
N GLU A 24 -3.94 9.27 -13.96
CA GLU A 24 -5.22 9.97 -13.78
C GLU A 24 -6.28 9.04 -13.18
N GLU A 25 -6.42 7.83 -13.69
CA GLU A 25 -7.38 6.85 -13.17
C GLU A 25 -7.07 6.46 -11.72
N ARG A 26 -5.79 6.39 -11.34
CA ARG A 26 -5.38 6.15 -9.95
C ARG A 26 -5.82 7.26 -9.02
N PHE A 27 -5.63 8.51 -9.42
CA PHE A 27 -6.06 9.65 -8.59
C PHE A 27 -7.57 9.73 -8.50
N ARG A 28 -8.30 9.50 -9.60
CA ARG A 28 -9.76 9.45 -9.57
C ARG A 28 -10.27 8.37 -8.62
N LEU A 29 -9.71 7.16 -8.70
CA LEU A 29 -10.04 6.08 -7.79
C LEU A 29 -9.73 6.46 -6.33
N GLN A 30 -8.59 7.10 -6.08
CA GLN A 30 -8.22 7.57 -4.74
C GLN A 30 -9.24 8.58 -4.19
N ASP A 31 -9.67 9.55 -5.01
CA ASP A 31 -10.66 10.55 -4.61
C ASP A 31 -12.01 9.91 -4.27
N GLU A 32 -12.45 8.93 -5.07
CA GLU A 32 -13.67 8.16 -4.82
C GLU A 32 -13.59 7.37 -3.51
N LEU A 33 -12.45 6.72 -3.24
CA LEU A 33 -12.22 5.99 -2.00
C LEU A 33 -12.20 6.92 -0.79
N ILE A 34 -11.60 8.10 -0.90
CA ILE A 34 -11.61 9.12 0.17
C ILE A 34 -13.03 9.61 0.44
N ALA A 35 -13.81 9.87 -0.62
CA ALA A 35 -15.20 10.28 -0.49
C ALA A 35 -16.04 9.21 0.24
N LEU A 36 -15.85 7.94 -0.12
CA LEU A 36 -16.48 6.81 0.55
C LEU A 36 -16.05 6.71 2.02
N ALA A 37 -14.75 6.81 2.31
CA ALA A 37 -14.23 6.74 3.67
C ALA A 37 -14.81 7.85 4.56
N ARG A 38 -14.96 9.07 4.03
CA ARG A 38 -15.64 10.18 4.71
C ARG A 38 -17.12 9.88 4.97
N ALA A 39 -17.83 9.34 3.97
CA ALA A 39 -19.24 8.97 4.13
C ALA A 39 -19.44 7.90 5.20
N LEU A 40 -18.45 7.01 5.38
CA LEU A 40 -18.44 5.98 6.42
C LEU A 40 -17.92 6.48 7.78
N GLY A 41 -17.47 7.74 7.89
CA GLY A 41 -16.85 8.28 9.10
C GLY A 41 -15.48 7.69 9.43
N ALA A 42 -14.88 6.93 8.50
CA ALA A 42 -13.55 6.33 8.67
C ALA A 42 -12.42 7.33 8.34
N TRP A 43 -12.74 8.45 7.70
CA TRP A 43 -11.77 9.51 7.37
C TRP A 43 -12.32 10.90 7.73
N PRO A 44 -11.53 11.78 8.38
CA PRO A 44 -10.16 11.54 8.85
C PRO A 44 -10.11 10.53 10.01
N PRO A 45 -8.98 9.86 10.24
CA PRO A 45 -8.81 9.01 11.41
C PRO A 45 -8.89 9.86 12.69
N GLU A 46 -9.31 9.24 13.80
CA GLU A 46 -9.42 9.91 15.10
C GLU A 46 -8.06 10.44 15.59
N ASP A 47 -7.00 9.68 15.38
CA ASP A 47 -5.61 10.09 15.61
C ASP A 47 -4.82 10.04 14.30
N PRO A 48 -4.55 11.20 13.67
CA PRO A 48 -3.76 11.29 12.44
C PRO A 48 -2.31 10.83 12.58
N LEU A 49 -1.77 10.74 13.81
CA LEU A 49 -0.40 10.33 14.06
C LEU A 49 -0.28 8.84 14.41
N ALA A 50 -1.40 8.15 14.61
CA ALA A 50 -1.40 6.75 14.98
C ALA A 50 -0.58 5.90 13.99
N GLY A 51 0.46 5.24 14.52
CA GLY A 51 1.34 4.35 13.74
C GLY A 51 2.60 5.01 13.19
N LEU A 52 2.71 6.34 13.22
CA LEU A 52 3.85 7.07 12.67
C LEU A 52 5.17 6.70 13.38
N GLU A 53 5.13 6.39 14.67
CA GLU A 53 6.28 5.97 15.47
C GLU A 53 6.83 4.63 14.98
N THR A 54 5.94 3.73 14.56
CA THR A 54 6.30 2.43 13.99
C THR A 54 6.97 2.63 12.64
N ASP A 55 6.40 3.49 11.79
CA ASP A 55 6.94 3.81 10.48
C ASP A 55 8.31 4.49 10.60
N ILE A 56 8.46 5.45 11.52
CA ILE A 56 9.74 6.10 11.84
C ILE A 56 10.75 5.06 12.33
N HIS A 57 10.34 4.16 13.23
CA HIS A 57 11.23 3.11 13.74
C HIS A 57 11.70 2.17 12.64
N LEU A 58 10.79 1.73 11.75
CA LEU A 58 11.11 0.90 10.61
C LEU A 58 12.05 1.63 9.63
N ALA A 59 11.75 2.88 9.30
CA ALA A 59 12.58 3.71 8.44
C ALA A 59 14.01 3.84 8.98
N ARG A 60 14.18 4.02 10.30
CA ARG A 60 15.50 4.06 10.95
C ARG A 60 16.25 2.74 10.80
N LYS A 61 15.58 1.60 10.98
CA LYS A 61 16.19 0.27 10.80
C LYS A 61 16.61 0.03 9.36
N LEU A 62 15.75 0.35 8.39
CA LEU A 62 16.06 0.23 6.97
C LEU A 62 17.22 1.14 6.57
N HIS A 63 17.23 2.39 7.05
CA HIS A 63 18.33 3.32 6.82
C HIS A 63 19.66 2.76 7.34
N ALA A 64 19.68 2.22 8.56
CA ALA A 64 20.87 1.60 9.13
C ALA A 64 21.34 0.37 8.30
N ALA A 65 20.42 -0.48 7.84
CA ALA A 65 20.74 -1.64 7.02
C ALA A 65 21.20 -1.29 5.60
N SER A 66 20.73 -0.17 5.05
CA SER A 66 21.12 0.32 3.71
C SER A 66 22.48 1.01 3.68
N ARG A 67 23.09 1.32 4.84
CA ARG A 67 24.43 1.89 4.87
C ARG A 67 25.44 0.77 4.62
N PRO A 68 26.32 0.88 3.61
CA PRO A 68 27.42 -0.05 3.47
C PRO A 68 28.27 0.01 4.73
N SER A 69 28.63 -1.14 5.29
CA SER A 69 29.64 -1.20 6.35
C SER A 69 30.90 -0.55 5.82
N ALA A 70 31.34 0.54 6.46
CA ALA A 70 32.63 1.14 6.14
C ALA A 70 33.74 0.08 6.32
N PRO A 71 34.79 0.09 5.47
CA PRO A 71 35.91 -0.84 5.58
C PRO A 71 36.67 -0.67 6.91
#